data_AF-A0A1B8B159-F1
#
_entry.id   AF-A0A1B8B159-F1
#
_cell.length_a   1.000
_cell.length_b   1.000
_cell.length_c   1.000
_cell.angle_alpha   90.00
_cell.angle_beta   90.00
_cell.angle_gamma   90.00
#
_symmetry.space_group_name_H-M   'P 1'
#
loop_
_entity.id
_entity.type
_entity.pdbx_description
1 polymer ?
#
loop_
_entity_poly.entity_id
_entity_poly.type
_entity_poly.pdbx_seq_one_letter_code
_entity_poly.pdbx_strand_id
1 'polypeptide(L)'
;MGSLYTPISYANKYEWSLPNNVRRLYIDGIDELVGLVPEHFAQTMKWHPKFFSLPPPAFEGCSHRIILIRTDFLPFEGGLPLNCGDLVKCCELALEKLALDNGDFPSLANWEATSCDGREFSPVHMFTHGLRAMRIPTPLRGFLGILTVGVHLNVYSRDRTTNEYRIWVAKRAVGRKYSYSGMLDQIVAGGVDVEDRIRHWMAPLKTLTREAKEETGLEVEQNQNVFAPGTDTEPRREIGRVVRASWVSFFDRKDRNAGEHDEGQLEPGVRIIYDLELMNDFCPQENEDSIEKIMPMDVSQVKESLLVDGKWKPNCGLVMLDFLVRHRLADVQNDSHFTSIMRDLRPDLPFKFADRWNECRMGR
;
A
#
# COMPACT_ATOMS: atom_id res chain seq x y z
N MET A 1 -1.39 -32.80 2.28
CA MET A 1 -2.09 -31.54 2.62
C MET A 1 -1.42 -30.43 1.82
N GLY A 2 -2.19 -29.64 1.07
CA GLY A 2 -1.65 -28.44 0.41
C GLY A 2 -1.26 -27.38 1.45
N SER A 3 -0.61 -26.30 1.00
CA SER A 3 -0.32 -25.16 1.87
C SER A 3 -0.78 -23.88 1.21
N LEU A 4 -1.44 -23.02 2.00
CA LEU A 4 -1.85 -21.67 1.66
C LEU A 4 -0.70 -20.67 1.83
N TYR A 5 0.56 -21.12 1.79
CA TYR A 5 1.74 -20.25 1.85
C TYR A 5 1.98 -19.49 0.52
N THR A 6 1.38 -19.93 -0.58
CA THR A 6 1.52 -19.34 -1.93
C THR A 6 1.36 -17.80 -1.98
N PRO A 7 0.34 -17.18 -1.33
CA PRO A 7 0.21 -15.73 -1.31
C PRO A 7 1.40 -15.01 -0.65
N ILE A 8 2.01 -15.63 0.36
CA ILE A 8 3.20 -15.09 1.04
C ILE A 8 4.40 -15.08 0.11
N SER A 9 4.68 -16.21 -0.55
CA SER A 9 5.77 -16.27 -1.53
C SER A 9 5.57 -15.31 -2.70
N TYR A 10 4.32 -15.10 -3.12
CA TYR A 10 4.00 -14.22 -4.24
C TYR A 10 4.08 -12.74 -3.87
N ALA A 11 3.75 -12.35 -2.64
CA ALA A 11 3.77 -10.95 -2.20
C ALA A 11 5.10 -10.50 -1.59
N ASN A 12 5.91 -11.43 -1.09
CA ASN A 12 7.22 -11.15 -0.49
C ASN A 12 8.37 -11.55 -1.41
N LYS A 13 8.36 -11.04 -2.64
CA LYS A 13 9.38 -11.33 -3.66
C LYS A 13 10.71 -10.61 -3.44
N TYR A 14 10.81 -9.74 -2.42
CA TYR A 14 12.01 -8.97 -2.14
C TYR A 14 12.51 -9.12 -0.70
N GLU A 15 13.81 -9.43 -0.57
CA GLU A 15 14.50 -9.48 0.72
C GLU A 15 15.48 -8.30 0.83
N TRP A 16 15.19 -7.37 1.72
CA TRP A 16 15.95 -6.13 1.88
C TRP A 16 17.24 -6.27 2.69
N SER A 17 17.41 -7.38 3.41
CA SER A 17 18.60 -7.69 4.20
C SER A 17 19.85 -7.86 3.33
N LEU A 18 19.66 -8.13 2.02
CA LEU A 18 20.73 -8.34 1.06
C LEU A 18 21.32 -6.98 0.59
N PRO A 19 22.62 -6.70 0.84
CA PRO A 19 23.16 -5.33 0.77
C PRO A 19 23.47 -4.80 -0.63
N ASN A 20 23.48 -5.65 -1.67
CA ASN A 20 24.17 -5.33 -2.94
C ASN A 20 23.30 -4.86 -4.11
N ASN A 21 21.97 -4.93 -3.98
CA ASN A 21 21.02 -4.68 -5.09
C ASN A 21 20.16 -3.42 -4.92
N VAL A 22 20.30 -2.69 -3.80
CA VAL A 22 19.61 -1.42 -3.52
C VAL A 22 20.53 -0.38 -2.93
N ARG A 23 20.18 0.89 -3.14
CA ARG A 23 20.71 2.05 -2.41
C ARG A 23 19.67 2.54 -1.42
N ARG A 24 20.12 2.92 -0.22
CA ARG A 24 19.26 3.48 0.83
C ARG A 24 19.10 4.97 0.63
N LEU A 25 17.86 5.44 0.53
CA LEU A 25 17.53 6.86 0.38
C LEU A 25 17.29 7.48 1.76
N TYR A 26 18.01 8.56 2.05
CA TYR A 26 17.87 9.36 3.27
C TYR A 26 17.72 10.84 2.94
N ILE A 27 17.21 11.60 3.90
CA ILE A 27 17.28 13.07 3.90
C ILE A 27 18.52 13.48 4.66
N ASP A 28 19.26 14.46 4.14
CA ASP A 28 20.45 14.98 4.80
C ASP A 28 20.14 15.46 6.24
N GLY A 29 20.95 15.02 7.20
CA GLY A 29 20.73 15.29 8.63
C GLY A 29 19.60 14.50 9.32
N ILE A 30 18.92 13.57 8.63
CA ILE A 30 17.82 12.77 9.21
C ILE A 30 18.17 11.28 9.23
N ASP A 31 18.27 10.71 10.43
CA ASP A 31 18.49 9.27 10.65
C ASP A 31 17.16 8.49 10.62
N GLU A 32 16.53 8.50 9.45
CA GLU A 32 15.34 7.71 9.15
C GLU A 32 15.32 7.36 7.66
N LEU A 33 15.19 6.05 7.35
CA LEU A 33 15.15 5.56 5.98
C LEU A 33 13.90 6.06 5.27
N VAL A 34 14.07 6.69 4.11
CA VAL A 34 12.97 7.19 3.28
C VAL A 34 12.52 6.14 2.27
N GLY A 35 13.47 5.42 1.68
CA GLY A 35 13.22 4.48 0.59
C GLY A 35 14.39 3.55 0.29
N LEU A 36 14.12 2.53 -0.51
CA LEU A 36 15.10 1.59 -1.04
C LEU A 36 15.05 1.64 -2.57
N VAL A 37 16.09 2.21 -3.17
CA VAL A 37 16.19 2.42 -4.62
C VAL A 37 16.92 1.24 -5.24
N PRO A 38 16.29 0.42 -6.11
CA PRO A 38 17.00 -0.60 -6.87
C PRO A 38 18.23 -0.04 -7.59
N GLU A 39 19.35 -0.76 -7.57
CA GLU A 39 20.62 -0.27 -8.13
C GLU A 39 20.48 0.10 -9.62
N HIS A 40 19.69 -0.63 -10.40
CA HIS A 40 19.44 -0.33 -11.80
C HIS A 40 18.70 1.00 -12.01
N PHE A 41 17.76 1.38 -11.14
CA PHE A 41 17.13 2.71 -11.17
C PHE A 41 18.09 3.78 -10.70
N ALA A 42 18.87 3.52 -9.65
CA ALA A 42 19.90 4.46 -9.20
C ALA A 42 20.92 4.80 -10.29
N GLN A 43 21.24 3.86 -11.17
CA GLN A 43 22.17 4.05 -12.30
C GLN A 43 21.55 4.70 -13.54
N THR A 44 20.28 4.44 -13.81
CA THR A 44 19.59 4.91 -15.03
C THR A 44 18.88 6.24 -14.84
N MET A 45 18.39 6.54 -13.64
CA MET A 45 17.73 7.80 -13.35
C MET A 45 18.73 8.97 -13.35
N LYS A 46 18.28 10.12 -13.82
CA LYS A 46 19.00 11.39 -13.79
C LYS A 46 18.82 12.03 -12.42
N TRP A 47 19.90 12.06 -11.64
CA TRP A 47 19.93 12.66 -10.30
C TRP A 47 20.61 14.02 -10.34
N HIS A 48 19.84 15.08 -10.19
CA HIS A 48 20.38 16.43 -10.28
C HIS A 48 21.25 16.77 -9.05
N PRO A 49 22.54 17.12 -9.21
CA PRO A 49 23.53 17.21 -8.12
C PRO A 49 23.26 18.31 -7.09
N LYS A 50 22.48 19.33 -7.46
CA LYS A 50 21.96 20.35 -6.52
C LYS A 50 21.00 19.76 -5.48
N PHE A 51 20.26 18.72 -5.83
CA PHE A 51 19.18 18.18 -5.02
C PHE A 51 19.53 16.83 -4.39
N PHE A 52 20.47 16.10 -4.98
CA PHE A 52 20.86 14.76 -4.52
C PHE A 52 22.37 14.60 -4.43
N SER A 53 22.82 13.85 -3.42
CA SER A 53 24.19 13.34 -3.33
C SER A 53 24.17 11.83 -3.51
N LEU A 54 24.88 11.36 -4.54
CA LEU A 54 25.06 9.95 -4.84
C LEU A 54 26.56 9.65 -4.81
N PRO A 55 27.08 9.09 -3.71
CA PRO A 55 28.43 8.56 -3.69
C PRO A 55 28.58 7.51 -4.82
N PRO A 56 29.79 7.40 -5.41
CA PRO A 56 30.06 6.34 -6.37
C PRO A 56 29.80 4.96 -5.76
N PRO A 57 29.57 3.91 -6.57
CA PRO A 57 29.44 2.54 -6.10
C PRO A 57 30.60 2.22 -5.14
N ALA A 58 30.28 1.66 -3.97
CA ALA A 58 31.23 1.42 -2.90
C ALA A 58 32.56 0.82 -3.40
N PHE A 59 33.67 1.46 -3.03
CA PHE A 59 34.98 0.81 -2.94
C PHE A 59 35.03 -0.08 -1.69
N GLU A 60 35.97 -1.02 -1.64
CA GLU A 60 36.15 -1.92 -0.49
C GLU A 60 36.13 -1.14 0.85
N GLY A 61 35.22 -1.52 1.74
CA GLY A 61 35.07 -0.93 3.08
C GLY A 61 33.86 -0.01 3.30
N CYS A 62 33.14 0.41 2.26
CA CYS A 62 31.93 1.23 2.43
C CYS A 62 30.68 0.34 2.50
N SER A 63 30.16 0.10 3.71
CA SER A 63 29.14 -0.93 3.96
C SER A 63 27.72 -0.59 3.47
N HIS A 64 27.43 0.66 3.09
CA HIS A 64 26.10 1.08 2.64
C HIS A 64 26.16 2.05 1.46
N ARG A 65 25.47 1.71 0.37
CA ARG A 65 25.25 2.61 -0.78
C ARG A 65 24.08 3.54 -0.45
N ILE A 66 24.36 4.82 -0.34
CA ILE A 66 23.39 5.82 0.14
C ILE A 66 23.07 6.80 -0.99
N ILE A 67 21.82 7.25 -1.06
CA ILE A 67 21.40 8.44 -1.81
C ILE A 67 20.90 9.43 -0.76
N LEU A 68 21.42 10.66 -0.80
CA LEU A 68 20.96 11.73 0.10
C LEU A 68 20.12 12.73 -0.68
N ILE A 69 18.93 13.06 -0.17
CA ILE A 69 18.19 14.26 -0.54
C ILE A 69 18.85 15.42 0.20
N ARG A 70 19.46 16.34 -0.55
CA ARG A 70 20.09 17.54 0.00
C ARG A 70 19.03 18.50 0.54
N THR A 71 19.38 19.28 1.55
CA THR A 71 18.46 20.28 2.13
C THR A 71 19.09 21.67 2.24
N ASP A 72 20.30 21.84 1.70
CA ASP A 72 21.13 23.04 1.82
C ASP A 72 21.02 24.01 0.63
N PHE A 73 20.06 23.79 -0.28
CA PHE A 73 19.99 24.51 -1.57
C PHE A 73 18.92 25.62 -1.64
N LEU A 74 18.04 25.72 -0.66
CA LEU A 74 17.10 26.84 -0.54
C LEU A 74 17.75 27.95 0.30
N PRO A 75 17.56 29.24 -0.06
CA PRO A 75 18.11 30.35 0.69
C PRO A 75 17.26 30.56 1.95
N PHE A 76 17.68 29.95 3.04
CA PHE A 76 17.18 30.23 4.38
C PHE A 76 18.12 31.24 5.06
N GLU A 77 17.64 32.04 6.01
CA GLU A 77 18.50 32.93 6.80
C GLU A 77 19.66 32.11 7.41
N GLY A 78 20.89 32.31 6.94
CA GLY A 78 22.08 31.61 7.43
C GLY A 78 22.44 30.28 6.75
N GLY A 79 21.75 29.86 5.68
CA GLY A 79 22.18 28.74 4.82
C GLY A 79 21.82 27.31 5.27
N LEU A 80 20.95 27.15 6.28
CA LEU A 80 20.40 25.86 6.71
C LEU A 80 18.87 25.95 6.88
N PRO A 81 18.11 24.84 6.68
CA PRO A 81 16.68 24.79 6.94
C PRO A 81 16.34 25.30 8.34
N LEU A 82 15.44 26.29 8.46
CA LEU A 82 15.14 26.93 9.75
C LEU A 82 14.16 26.10 10.58
N ASN A 83 13.38 25.24 9.93
CA ASN A 83 12.37 24.40 10.57
C ASN A 83 12.02 23.16 9.73
N CYS A 84 11.11 22.32 10.24
CA CYS A 84 10.69 21.10 9.54
C CYS A 84 9.90 21.35 8.24
N GLY A 85 9.14 22.45 8.14
CA GLY A 85 8.43 22.81 6.92
C GLY A 85 9.39 23.15 5.77
N ASP A 86 10.51 23.80 6.09
CA ASP A 86 11.60 24.07 5.14
C ASP A 86 12.25 22.77 4.63
N LEU A 87 12.47 21.79 5.52
CA LEU A 87 12.96 20.46 5.14
C LEU A 87 11.99 19.73 4.19
N VAL A 88 10.69 19.72 4.52
CA VAL A 88 9.64 19.13 3.66
C VAL A 88 9.66 19.79 2.28
N LYS A 89 9.75 21.12 2.22
CA LYS A 89 9.80 21.86 0.96
C LYS A 89 11.04 21.53 0.13
N CYS A 90 12.22 21.42 0.75
CA CYS A 90 13.42 20.95 0.06
C CYS A 90 13.20 19.55 -0.54
N CYS A 91 12.64 18.63 0.24
CA CYS A 91 12.42 17.25 -0.21
C CYS A 91 11.41 17.19 -1.36
N GLU A 92 10.28 17.88 -1.25
CA GLU A 92 9.26 17.92 -2.31
C GLU A 92 9.81 18.51 -3.61
N LEU A 93 10.56 19.62 -3.54
CA LEU A 93 11.21 20.21 -4.73
C LEU A 93 12.23 19.25 -5.37
N ALA A 94 13.02 18.55 -4.55
CA ALA A 94 13.99 17.58 -5.04
C ALA A 94 13.29 16.40 -5.74
N LEU A 95 12.23 15.86 -5.15
CA LEU A 95 11.47 14.72 -5.67
C LEU A 95 10.65 15.09 -6.91
N GLU A 96 10.01 16.26 -6.94
CA GLU A 96 9.36 16.77 -8.14
C GLU A 96 10.35 16.99 -9.28
N LYS A 97 11.52 17.59 -8.98
CA LYS A 97 12.57 17.75 -9.97
C LYS A 97 13.08 16.41 -10.49
N LEU A 98 13.21 15.41 -9.61
CA LEU A 98 13.55 14.05 -9.99
C LEU A 98 12.52 13.45 -10.95
N ALA A 99 11.22 13.61 -10.69
CA ALA A 99 10.18 13.15 -11.61
C ALA A 99 10.29 13.82 -12.98
N LEU A 100 10.43 15.16 -13.01
CA LEU A 100 10.54 15.94 -14.24
C LEU A 100 11.81 15.61 -15.05
N ASP A 101 12.94 15.41 -14.40
CA ASP A 101 14.19 15.07 -15.11
C ASP A 101 14.14 13.66 -15.72
N ASN A 102 13.23 12.80 -15.26
CA ASN A 102 13.15 11.39 -15.63
C ASN A 102 11.92 11.05 -16.47
N GLY A 103 11.44 12.00 -17.30
CA GLY A 103 10.36 11.77 -18.27
C GLY A 103 10.63 10.70 -19.34
N ASP A 104 11.81 10.09 -19.37
CA ASP A 104 12.10 8.91 -20.21
C ASP A 104 11.37 7.65 -19.70
N PHE A 105 10.95 7.63 -18.43
CA PHE A 105 10.11 6.57 -17.88
C PHE A 105 8.63 6.87 -18.15
N PRO A 106 7.85 5.95 -18.75
CA PRO A 106 6.47 6.24 -19.17
C PRO A 106 5.55 6.77 -18.07
N SER A 107 5.64 6.23 -16.85
CA SER A 107 4.83 6.68 -15.71
C SER A 107 5.19 8.09 -15.24
N LEU A 108 6.46 8.48 -15.33
CA LEU A 108 6.93 9.84 -15.02
C LEU A 108 6.58 10.82 -16.14
N ALA A 109 6.70 10.40 -17.41
CA ALA A 109 6.27 11.18 -18.57
C ALA A 109 4.78 11.53 -18.51
N ASN A 110 3.94 10.54 -18.16
CA ASN A 110 2.50 10.73 -18.07
C ASN A 110 2.13 11.67 -16.91
N TRP A 111 2.83 11.56 -15.78
CA TRP A 111 2.68 12.48 -14.65
C TRP A 111 3.12 13.91 -15.01
N GLU A 112 4.24 14.06 -15.72
CA GLU A 112 4.72 15.36 -16.20
C GLU A 112 3.71 16.01 -17.17
N ALA A 113 3.15 15.24 -18.10
CA ALA A 113 2.17 15.70 -19.08
C ALA A 113 0.80 16.04 -18.47
N THR A 114 0.51 15.56 -17.27
CA THR A 114 -0.71 15.88 -16.54
C THR A 114 -0.66 17.33 -16.05
N SER A 115 -1.79 18.04 -16.14
CA SER A 115 -1.91 19.42 -15.65
C SER A 115 -1.52 19.51 -14.18
N CYS A 116 -0.99 20.66 -13.75
CA CYS A 116 -0.50 20.84 -12.38
C CYS A 116 -1.53 20.42 -11.32
N ASP A 117 -2.80 20.76 -11.52
CA ASP A 117 -3.89 20.43 -10.59
C ASP A 117 -4.31 18.95 -10.63
N GLY A 118 -4.01 18.24 -11.73
CA GLY A 118 -4.29 16.82 -11.89
C GLY A 118 -3.13 15.89 -11.48
N ARG A 119 -1.97 16.44 -11.13
CA ARG A 119 -0.81 15.64 -10.73
C ARG A 119 -1.05 14.98 -9.39
N GLU A 120 -0.98 13.65 -9.36
CA GLU A 120 -1.15 12.88 -8.14
C GLU A 120 0.12 12.85 -7.30
N PHE A 121 -0.07 12.99 -5.99
CA PHE A 121 0.97 12.87 -4.99
C PHE A 121 0.56 11.85 -3.95
N SER A 122 1.56 11.16 -3.40
CA SER A 122 1.38 10.20 -2.33
C SER A 122 2.10 10.65 -1.08
N PRO A 123 1.61 10.30 0.12
CA PRO A 123 2.32 10.59 1.35
C PRO A 123 3.60 9.76 1.45
N VAL A 124 4.64 10.35 2.03
CA VAL A 124 5.83 9.61 2.49
C VAL A 124 5.70 9.39 3.99
N HIS A 125 5.59 8.12 4.39
CA HIS A 125 5.31 7.74 5.77
C HIS A 125 6.57 7.78 6.64
N MET A 126 6.90 8.97 7.14
CA MET A 126 7.97 9.19 8.12
C MET A 126 7.42 9.18 9.55
N PHE A 127 8.15 8.59 10.48
CA PHE A 127 7.87 8.65 11.91
C PHE A 127 8.25 10.02 12.50
N THR A 128 9.35 10.60 12.02
CA THR A 128 9.81 11.95 12.39
C THR A 128 8.70 12.98 12.21
N HIS A 129 8.27 13.59 13.33
CA HIS A 129 7.03 14.38 13.42
C HIS A 129 6.92 15.46 12.34
N GLY A 130 7.99 16.24 12.14
CA GLY A 130 8.01 17.35 11.20
C GLY A 130 8.02 16.96 9.71
N LEU A 131 8.29 15.70 9.39
CA LEU A 131 8.37 15.21 8.01
C LEU A 131 7.11 14.46 7.57
N ARG A 132 6.12 14.32 8.46
CA ARG A 132 4.91 13.54 8.18
C ARG A 132 4.06 14.12 7.05
N ALA A 133 4.15 15.42 6.81
CA ALA A 133 3.42 16.10 5.73
C ALA A 133 4.05 15.89 4.35
N MET A 134 5.27 15.32 4.29
CA MET A 134 6.00 15.14 3.05
C MET A 134 5.22 14.26 2.07
N ARG A 135 5.16 14.72 0.84
CA ARG A 135 4.57 14.00 -0.29
C ARG A 135 5.57 13.81 -1.42
N ILE A 136 5.23 12.90 -2.33
CA ILE A 136 6.06 12.54 -3.48
C ILE A 136 5.15 12.38 -4.70
N PRO A 137 5.59 12.73 -5.93
CA PRO A 137 4.93 12.30 -7.15
C PRO A 137 4.60 10.80 -7.08
N THR A 138 3.31 10.45 -7.17
CA THR A 138 2.82 9.08 -7.03
C THR A 138 3.63 8.02 -7.80
N PRO A 139 4.01 8.22 -9.08
CA PRO A 139 4.80 7.22 -9.81
C PRO A 139 6.19 6.96 -9.22
N LEU A 140 6.82 7.91 -8.52
CA LEU A 140 8.16 7.71 -7.95
C LEU A 140 8.19 6.68 -6.81
N ARG A 141 7.05 6.37 -6.17
CA ARG A 141 6.99 5.44 -5.02
C ARG A 141 7.68 4.12 -5.32
N GLY A 142 7.42 3.54 -6.49
CA GLY A 142 7.97 2.24 -6.88
C GLY A 142 9.45 2.28 -7.28
N PHE A 143 9.89 3.37 -7.91
CA PHE A 143 11.31 3.57 -8.25
C PHE A 143 12.17 3.74 -7.00
N LEU A 144 11.62 4.43 -5.99
CA LEU A 144 12.35 4.75 -4.77
C LEU A 144 12.10 3.76 -3.63
N GLY A 145 11.26 2.74 -3.83
CA GLY A 145 10.89 1.77 -2.80
C GLY A 145 10.37 2.44 -1.54
N ILE A 146 9.45 3.39 -1.70
CA ILE A 146 8.81 4.11 -0.59
C ILE A 146 7.80 3.20 0.10
N LEU A 147 7.80 3.21 1.44
CA LEU A 147 6.80 2.51 2.24
C LEU A 147 5.39 2.98 1.85
N THR A 148 4.51 2.06 1.50
CA THR A 148 3.10 2.34 1.24
C THR A 148 2.21 1.89 2.40
N VAL A 149 1.20 2.69 2.74
CA VAL A 149 0.16 2.28 3.67
C VAL A 149 -1.18 2.29 2.94
N GLY A 150 -2.01 1.29 3.19
CA GLY A 150 -3.35 1.21 2.63
C GLY A 150 -4.31 0.49 3.57
N VAL A 151 -5.58 0.48 3.18
CA VAL A 151 -6.66 -0.21 3.89
C VAL A 151 -7.30 -1.24 2.97
N HIS A 152 -7.79 -2.33 3.55
CA HIS A 152 -8.59 -3.33 2.86
C HIS A 152 -9.79 -3.71 3.72
N LEU A 153 -10.94 -3.95 3.09
CA LEU A 153 -12.15 -4.42 3.74
C LEU A 153 -12.53 -5.82 3.29
N ASN A 154 -12.54 -6.78 4.21
CA ASN A 154 -13.21 -8.05 3.98
C ASN A 154 -14.70 -7.90 4.28
N VAL A 155 -15.55 -8.18 3.30
CA VAL A 155 -17.01 -8.22 3.50
C VAL A 155 -17.47 -9.66 3.42
N TYR A 156 -18.20 -10.12 4.43
CA TYR A 156 -18.67 -11.49 4.50
C TYR A 156 -19.98 -11.61 5.27
N SER A 157 -20.63 -12.75 5.15
CA SER A 157 -21.77 -13.16 5.96
C SER A 157 -21.53 -14.57 6.45
N ARG A 158 -22.15 -14.90 7.58
CA ARG A 158 -22.01 -16.20 8.22
C ARG A 158 -23.37 -16.71 8.63
N ASP A 159 -23.74 -17.86 8.08
CA ASP A 159 -24.91 -18.59 8.56
C ASP A 159 -24.61 -19.08 9.98
N ARG A 160 -25.40 -18.64 10.97
CA ARG A 160 -25.16 -18.99 12.38
C ARG A 160 -25.56 -20.43 12.71
N THR A 161 -26.34 -21.08 11.85
CA THR A 161 -26.81 -22.45 12.00
C THR A 161 -25.82 -23.44 11.39
N THR A 162 -25.41 -23.20 10.12
CA THR A 162 -24.48 -24.10 9.40
C THR A 162 -23.02 -23.73 9.62
N ASN A 163 -22.77 -22.53 10.13
CA ASN A 163 -21.44 -21.94 10.26
C ASN A 163 -20.74 -21.65 8.91
N GLU A 164 -21.49 -21.65 7.81
CA GLU A 164 -20.96 -21.43 6.47
C GLU A 164 -20.71 -19.94 6.22
N TYR A 165 -19.64 -19.65 5.49
CA TYR A 165 -19.24 -18.31 5.12
C TYR A 165 -19.57 -18.04 3.66
N ARG A 166 -20.01 -16.81 3.39
CA ARG A 166 -20.01 -16.20 2.07
C ARG A 166 -19.13 -14.96 2.12
N ILE A 167 -18.09 -14.91 1.30
CA ILE A 167 -17.07 -13.85 1.30
C ILE A 167 -17.17 -13.12 -0.04
N TRP A 168 -17.37 -11.80 -0.03
CA TRP A 168 -17.42 -11.01 -1.26
C TRP A 168 -16.03 -10.63 -1.70
N VAL A 169 -15.76 -10.86 -2.98
CA VAL A 169 -14.45 -10.66 -3.62
C VAL A 169 -14.67 -9.87 -4.90
N ALA A 170 -13.83 -8.87 -5.15
CA ALA A 170 -13.84 -8.12 -6.38
C ALA A 170 -12.90 -8.80 -7.40
N LYS A 171 -13.29 -8.74 -8.67
CA LYS A 171 -12.39 -9.02 -9.79
C LYS A 171 -12.02 -7.70 -10.45
N ARG A 172 -10.74 -7.39 -10.52
CA ARG A 172 -10.23 -6.16 -11.15
C ARG A 172 -10.53 -6.17 -12.65
N ALA A 173 -10.85 -5.00 -13.20
CA ALA A 173 -11.09 -4.82 -14.62
C ALA A 173 -9.91 -5.32 -15.48
N VAL A 174 -10.24 -5.84 -16.67
CA VAL A 174 -9.25 -6.36 -17.61
C VAL A 174 -8.84 -5.26 -18.59
N GLY A 175 -7.54 -4.99 -18.68
CA GLY A 175 -7.00 -4.05 -19.66
C GLY A 175 -5.62 -3.53 -19.29
N ARG A 176 -4.91 -2.99 -20.30
CA ARG A 176 -3.54 -2.46 -20.12
C ARG A 176 -3.44 -1.24 -19.21
N LYS A 177 -4.55 -0.52 -19.01
CA LYS A 177 -4.61 0.64 -18.11
C LYS A 177 -4.67 0.26 -16.62
N TYR A 178 -4.97 -0.99 -16.29
CA TYR A 178 -5.17 -1.42 -14.91
C TYR A 178 -4.01 -2.29 -14.43
N SER A 179 -3.39 -1.89 -13.31
CA SER A 179 -2.44 -2.74 -12.61
C SER A 179 -3.12 -4.00 -12.10
N TYR A 180 -2.43 -5.14 -12.18
CA TYR A 180 -2.95 -6.45 -11.76
C TYR A 180 -4.29 -6.80 -12.42
N SER A 181 -4.42 -6.44 -13.70
CA SER A 181 -5.62 -6.62 -14.53
C SER A 181 -6.20 -8.05 -14.43
N GLY A 182 -7.49 -8.16 -14.09
CA GLY A 182 -8.20 -9.44 -13.99
C GLY A 182 -7.96 -10.26 -12.71
N MET A 183 -7.06 -9.82 -11.83
CA MET A 183 -6.80 -10.49 -10.55
C MET A 183 -7.91 -10.23 -9.53
N LEU A 184 -7.99 -11.09 -8.50
CA LEU A 184 -8.89 -10.92 -7.38
C LEU A 184 -8.36 -9.89 -6.37
N ASP A 185 -9.29 -9.15 -5.77
CA ASP A 185 -9.07 -8.07 -4.82
C ASP A 185 -10.15 -8.12 -3.71
N GLN A 186 -9.94 -7.39 -2.62
CA GLN A 186 -11.03 -7.06 -1.70
C GLN A 186 -12.02 -6.12 -2.39
N ILE A 187 -13.26 -6.07 -1.91
CA ILE A 187 -14.27 -5.18 -2.53
C ILE A 187 -14.07 -3.70 -2.21
N VAL A 188 -13.34 -3.41 -1.13
CA VAL A 188 -12.85 -2.06 -0.83
C VAL A 188 -11.36 -2.17 -0.50
N ALA A 189 -10.50 -1.54 -1.29
CA ALA A 189 -9.06 -1.53 -1.07
C ALA A 189 -8.37 -0.31 -1.67
N GLY A 190 -7.63 0.45 -0.85
CA GLY A 190 -6.95 1.63 -1.34
C GLY A 190 -5.79 2.14 -0.50
N GLY A 191 -4.97 2.97 -1.12
CA GLY A 191 -3.81 3.59 -0.48
C GLY A 191 -4.24 4.78 0.37
N VAL A 192 -3.49 5.04 1.45
CA VAL A 192 -3.66 6.26 2.24
C VAL A 192 -3.28 7.46 1.36
N ASP A 193 -4.18 8.42 1.24
CA ASP A 193 -3.96 9.66 0.52
C ASP A 193 -3.26 10.73 1.39
N VAL A 194 -2.72 11.78 0.77
CA VAL A 194 -2.13 12.93 1.48
C VAL A 194 -3.13 13.60 2.43
N GLU A 195 -4.42 13.62 2.06
CA GLU A 195 -5.52 14.20 2.84
C GLU A 195 -6.08 13.27 3.92
N ASP A 196 -5.68 11.99 3.95
CA ASP A 196 -6.24 10.98 4.87
C ASP A 196 -5.65 11.07 6.29
N ARG A 197 -5.84 12.24 6.91
CA ARG A 197 -5.24 12.62 8.20
C ARG A 197 -6.25 13.28 9.12
N ILE A 198 -6.03 13.09 10.42
CA ILE A 198 -6.63 13.89 11.49
C ILE A 198 -5.48 14.60 12.21
N ARG A 199 -5.45 15.94 12.11
CA ARG A 199 -4.28 16.75 12.48
C ARG A 199 -3.05 16.26 11.71
N HIS A 200 -1.98 15.84 12.41
CA HIS A 200 -0.74 15.33 11.84
C HIS A 200 -0.64 13.80 11.81
N TRP A 201 -1.72 13.09 12.13
CA TRP A 201 -1.74 11.62 12.17
C TRP A 201 -2.55 11.05 11.01
N MET A 202 -2.03 9.95 10.46
CA MET A 202 -2.75 9.13 9.49
C MET A 202 -4.07 8.63 10.08
N ALA A 203 -5.14 8.71 9.30
CA ALA A 203 -6.48 8.32 9.69
C ALA A 203 -7.01 7.21 8.76
N PRO A 204 -6.69 5.93 9.02
CA PRO A 204 -7.08 4.82 8.15
C PRO A 204 -8.58 4.68 7.93
N LEU A 205 -9.40 5.06 8.92
CA LEU A 205 -10.86 5.05 8.74
C LEU A 205 -11.31 6.07 7.70
N LYS A 206 -10.62 7.22 7.56
CA LYS A 206 -10.92 8.22 6.53
C LYS A 206 -10.62 7.67 5.13
N THR A 207 -9.47 6.99 4.97
CA THR A 207 -9.16 6.23 3.75
C THR A 207 -10.24 5.20 3.45
N LEU A 208 -10.61 4.37 4.44
CA LEU A 208 -11.65 3.35 4.26
C LEU A 208 -12.99 3.96 3.83
N THR A 209 -13.40 5.07 4.44
CA THR A 209 -14.64 5.76 4.08
C THR A 209 -14.61 6.29 2.64
N ARG A 210 -13.49 6.86 2.19
CA ARG A 210 -13.32 7.36 0.82
C ARG A 210 -13.38 6.22 -0.19
N GLU A 211 -12.54 5.21 -0.02
CA GLU A 211 -12.45 4.05 -0.92
C GLU A 211 -13.76 3.25 -0.95
N ALA A 212 -14.43 3.08 0.20
CA ALA A 212 -15.71 2.37 0.26
C ALA A 212 -16.79 3.06 -0.57
N LYS A 213 -16.82 4.40 -0.51
CA LYS A 213 -17.73 5.21 -1.29
C LYS A 213 -17.40 5.15 -2.79
N GLU A 214 -16.13 5.25 -3.16
CA GLU A 214 -15.68 5.22 -4.55
C GLU A 214 -15.95 3.85 -5.20
N GLU A 215 -15.49 2.76 -4.58
CA GLU A 215 -15.49 1.42 -5.18
C GLU A 215 -16.84 0.68 -5.08
N THR A 216 -17.64 0.96 -4.05
CA THR A 216 -18.90 0.21 -3.79
C THR A 216 -20.10 1.08 -3.42
N GLY A 217 -19.93 2.40 -3.34
CA GLY A 217 -20.97 3.32 -2.87
C GLY A 217 -21.29 3.21 -1.37
N LEU A 218 -20.59 2.36 -0.61
CA LEU A 218 -20.86 2.14 0.81
C LEU A 218 -20.53 3.39 1.63
N GLU A 219 -21.44 3.73 2.55
CA GLU A 219 -21.30 4.88 3.43
C GLU A 219 -20.79 4.42 4.80
N VAL A 220 -19.54 4.71 5.11
CA VAL A 220 -18.92 4.40 6.41
C VAL A 220 -18.92 5.63 7.31
N GLU A 221 -19.70 5.58 8.39
CA GLU A 221 -19.80 6.67 9.37
C GLU A 221 -18.64 6.64 10.39
N GLN A 222 -18.44 7.76 11.11
CA GLN A 222 -17.38 7.88 12.12
C GLN A 222 -17.54 6.91 13.30
N ASN A 223 -18.78 6.52 13.62
CA ASN A 223 -19.09 5.49 14.62
C ASN A 223 -18.82 4.05 14.10
N GLN A 224 -18.32 3.93 12.86
CA GLN A 224 -18.03 2.69 12.14
C GLN A 224 -19.25 1.92 11.62
N ASN A 225 -20.45 2.46 11.75
CA ASN A 225 -21.62 1.87 11.12
C ASN A 225 -21.51 2.05 9.60
N VAL A 226 -21.95 1.03 8.86
CA VAL A 226 -21.92 1.02 7.41
C VAL A 226 -23.33 0.94 6.88
N PHE A 227 -23.60 1.78 5.89
CA PHE A 227 -24.88 1.85 5.21
C PHE A 227 -24.70 1.57 3.73
N ALA A 228 -25.62 0.78 3.18
CA ALA A 228 -25.84 0.74 1.75
C ALA A 228 -26.59 2.03 1.33
N PRO A 229 -26.19 2.66 0.22
CA PRO A 229 -26.88 3.85 -0.27
C PRO A 229 -28.32 3.51 -0.63
N GLY A 230 -29.23 4.47 -0.43
CA GLY A 230 -30.60 4.34 -0.93
C GLY A 230 -30.63 4.43 -2.46
N THR A 231 -31.64 3.80 -3.05
CA THR A 231 -32.01 3.99 -4.46
C THR A 231 -33.37 4.67 -4.53
N ASP A 232 -33.87 4.95 -5.74
CA ASP A 232 -35.23 5.45 -5.93
C ASP A 232 -36.30 4.48 -5.38
N THR A 233 -35.97 3.19 -5.25
CA THR A 233 -36.90 2.13 -4.83
C THR A 233 -36.64 1.58 -3.44
N GLU A 234 -35.44 1.78 -2.87
CA GLU A 234 -35.03 1.19 -1.59
C GLU A 234 -34.40 2.26 -0.68
N PRO A 235 -34.80 2.35 0.60
CA PRO A 235 -34.21 3.30 1.52
C PRO A 235 -32.77 2.92 1.86
N ARG A 236 -31.98 3.94 2.24
CA ARG A 236 -30.67 3.74 2.88
C ARG A 236 -30.81 2.76 4.03
N ARG A 237 -29.98 1.72 4.05
CA ARG A 237 -30.08 0.61 5.02
C ARG A 237 -28.75 0.39 5.73
N GLU A 238 -28.79 0.25 7.05
CA GLU A 238 -27.63 -0.20 7.82
C GLU A 238 -27.34 -1.67 7.45
N ILE A 239 -26.09 -1.99 7.13
CA ILE A 239 -25.67 -3.33 6.70
C ILE A 239 -24.70 -4.00 7.67
N GLY A 240 -24.16 -3.25 8.63
CA GLY A 240 -23.30 -3.76 9.68
C GLY A 240 -22.36 -2.70 10.19
N ARG A 241 -21.28 -3.14 10.85
CA ARG A 241 -20.27 -2.25 11.43
C ARG A 241 -18.88 -2.72 11.03
N VAL A 242 -18.04 -1.80 10.56
CA VAL A 242 -16.64 -2.11 10.25
C VAL A 242 -15.81 -2.21 11.52
N VAL A 243 -15.01 -3.25 11.61
CA VAL A 243 -14.07 -3.46 12.72
C VAL A 243 -12.66 -3.50 12.18
N ARG A 244 -11.75 -2.72 12.77
CA ARG A 244 -10.33 -2.84 12.46
C ARG A 244 -9.81 -4.15 13.05
N ALA A 245 -9.65 -5.15 12.19
CA ALA A 245 -9.39 -6.52 12.58
C ALA A 245 -7.90 -6.81 12.76
N SER A 246 -7.06 -6.32 11.84
CA SER A 246 -5.67 -6.76 11.72
C SER A 246 -4.82 -5.79 10.89
N TRP A 247 -3.61 -6.21 10.57
CA TRP A 247 -2.77 -5.67 9.50
C TRP A 247 -1.86 -6.78 8.95
N VAL A 248 -1.38 -6.58 7.73
CA VAL A 248 -0.26 -7.36 7.14
C VAL A 248 0.84 -6.40 6.72
N SER A 249 2.08 -6.88 6.69
CA SER A 249 3.19 -6.22 6.00
C SER A 249 3.68 -7.09 4.86
N PHE A 250 4.32 -6.48 3.88
CA PHE A 250 4.91 -7.20 2.76
C PHE A 250 6.03 -6.40 2.11
N PHE A 251 6.88 -7.07 1.36
CA PHE A 251 7.88 -6.43 0.52
C PHE A 251 7.86 -7.04 -0.87
N ASP A 252 7.14 -6.36 -1.77
CA ASP A 252 6.98 -6.80 -3.14
C ASP A 252 8.09 -6.25 -4.05
N ARG A 253 8.47 -7.06 -5.03
CA ARG A 253 9.12 -6.61 -6.26
C ARG A 253 8.11 -6.84 -7.38
N LYS A 254 7.55 -5.75 -7.89
CA LYS A 254 6.50 -5.78 -8.91
C LYS A 254 6.96 -6.61 -10.11
N ASP A 255 6.10 -7.53 -10.54
CA ASP A 255 6.31 -8.30 -11.77
C ASP A 255 5.51 -7.68 -12.92
N ARG A 256 5.58 -8.30 -14.10
CA ARG A 256 4.86 -7.86 -15.31
C ARG A 256 3.35 -7.65 -15.12
N ASN A 257 2.71 -8.30 -14.13
CA ASN A 257 1.28 -8.13 -13.87
C ASN A 257 0.95 -6.77 -13.25
N ALA A 258 1.92 -6.09 -12.63
CA ALA A 258 1.71 -4.74 -12.12
C ALA A 258 1.49 -3.70 -13.23
N GLY A 259 1.88 -4.04 -14.48
CA GLY A 259 1.82 -3.18 -15.65
C GLY A 259 3.16 -3.19 -16.39
N GLU A 260 3.14 -2.97 -17.71
CA GLU A 260 4.33 -3.05 -18.57
C GLU A 260 5.47 -2.09 -18.16
N HIS A 261 5.17 -1.05 -17.40
CA HIS A 261 6.14 -0.01 -17.00
C HIS A 261 6.49 -0.03 -15.50
N ASP A 262 5.94 -1.00 -14.77
CA ASP A 262 6.05 -1.09 -13.32
C ASP A 262 6.92 -2.27 -12.86
N GLU A 263 7.33 -3.14 -13.79
CA GLU A 263 8.17 -4.29 -13.49
C GLU A 263 9.51 -3.88 -12.85
N GLY A 264 9.91 -4.58 -11.80
CA GLY A 264 11.17 -4.36 -11.10
C GLY A 264 11.15 -3.22 -10.07
N GLN A 265 10.10 -2.40 -10.04
CA GLN A 265 9.84 -1.47 -8.94
C GLN A 265 9.61 -2.21 -7.62
N LEU A 266 9.92 -1.54 -6.52
CA LEU A 266 9.80 -2.09 -5.18
C LEU A 266 8.59 -1.49 -4.45
N GLU A 267 7.88 -2.33 -3.69
CA GLU A 267 6.78 -1.91 -2.84
C GLU A 267 6.89 -2.57 -1.45
N PRO A 268 7.60 -1.95 -0.51
CA PRO A 268 7.40 -2.23 0.90
C PRO A 268 6.04 -1.66 1.33
N GLY A 269 5.21 -2.44 2.00
CA GLY A 269 3.84 -2.03 2.30
C GLY A 269 3.28 -2.54 3.63
N VAL A 270 2.41 -1.74 4.21
CA VAL A 270 1.52 -2.10 5.32
C VAL A 270 0.08 -2.01 4.83
N ARG A 271 -0.75 -3.03 5.08
CA ARG A 271 -2.19 -3.00 4.82
C ARG A 271 -2.97 -3.19 6.10
N ILE A 272 -3.82 -2.22 6.40
CA ILE A 272 -4.68 -2.20 7.57
C ILE A 272 -5.98 -2.89 7.19
N ILE A 273 -6.35 -3.91 7.94
CA ILE A 273 -7.46 -4.78 7.58
C ILE A 273 -8.67 -4.42 8.42
N TYR A 274 -9.77 -4.17 7.74
CA TYR A 274 -11.10 -4.04 8.30
C TYR A 274 -11.95 -5.24 7.88
N ASP A 275 -12.87 -5.62 8.75
CA ASP A 275 -13.87 -6.64 8.45
C ASP A 275 -15.27 -6.02 8.62
N LEU A 276 -16.19 -6.39 7.75
CA LEU A 276 -17.62 -6.10 7.82
C LEU A 276 -18.39 -7.42 7.67
N GLU A 277 -18.96 -7.89 8.79
CA GLU A 277 -19.93 -8.97 8.77
C GLU A 277 -21.31 -8.37 8.46
N LEU A 278 -21.92 -8.78 7.33
CA LEU A 278 -23.23 -8.31 6.92
C LEU A 278 -24.30 -8.82 7.88
N MET A 279 -25.12 -7.91 8.39
CA MET A 279 -26.20 -8.23 9.32
C MET A 279 -27.50 -8.65 8.62
N ASN A 280 -27.52 -8.60 7.29
CA ASN A 280 -28.69 -8.81 6.46
C ASN A 280 -28.27 -9.34 5.07
N ASP A 281 -29.24 -9.51 4.18
CA ASP A 281 -29.09 -10.11 2.84
C ASP A 281 -28.46 -9.18 1.78
N PHE A 282 -27.80 -8.11 2.20
CA PHE A 282 -27.19 -7.16 1.28
C PHE A 282 -26.16 -7.84 0.37
N CYS A 283 -26.14 -7.47 -0.90
CA CYS A 283 -25.18 -7.96 -1.88
C CYS A 283 -24.44 -6.75 -2.47
N PRO A 284 -23.16 -6.52 -2.08
CA PRO A 284 -22.35 -5.44 -2.62
C PRO A 284 -22.26 -5.46 -4.14
N GLN A 285 -22.25 -4.27 -4.73
CA GLN A 285 -22.10 -4.02 -6.16
C GLN A 285 -20.95 -3.04 -6.38
N GLU A 286 -20.31 -3.14 -7.53
CA GLU A 286 -19.30 -2.18 -7.95
C GLU A 286 -19.90 -0.79 -8.23
N ASN A 287 -19.10 0.24 -7.97
CA ASN A 287 -19.45 1.63 -8.23
C ASN A 287 -18.35 2.37 -9.03
N GLU A 288 -17.36 1.63 -9.54
CA GLU A 288 -16.26 2.18 -10.34
C GLU A 288 -15.84 1.23 -11.48
N ASP A 289 -15.40 1.79 -12.61
CA ASP A 289 -14.92 1.08 -13.80
C ASP A 289 -13.64 0.24 -13.59
N SER A 290 -12.97 0.38 -12.45
CA SER A 290 -11.76 -0.39 -12.12
C SER A 290 -12.09 -1.81 -11.63
N ILE A 291 -13.36 -2.07 -11.30
CA ILE A 291 -13.87 -3.37 -10.84
C ILE A 291 -14.74 -3.97 -11.96
N GLU A 292 -14.37 -5.16 -12.44
CA GLU A 292 -15.16 -5.89 -13.46
C GLU A 292 -16.48 -6.40 -12.89
N LYS A 293 -16.42 -6.93 -11.66
CA LYS A 293 -17.56 -7.45 -10.92
C LYS A 293 -17.19 -7.75 -9.48
N ILE A 294 -18.18 -7.68 -8.61
CA ILE A 294 -18.14 -8.25 -7.27
C ILE A 294 -18.90 -9.58 -7.25
N MET A 295 -18.32 -10.61 -6.62
CA MET A 295 -18.94 -11.93 -6.53
C MET A 295 -18.74 -12.57 -5.15
N PRO A 296 -19.75 -13.31 -4.65
CA PRO A 296 -19.58 -14.12 -3.45
C PRO A 296 -18.77 -15.38 -3.74
N MET A 297 -17.91 -15.76 -2.81
CA MET A 297 -17.16 -17.01 -2.79
C MET A 297 -17.36 -17.73 -1.46
N ASP A 298 -17.44 -19.06 -1.49
CA ASP A 298 -17.35 -19.88 -0.29
C ASP A 298 -15.88 -20.08 0.15
N VAL A 299 -15.68 -20.68 1.33
CA VAL A 299 -14.32 -20.90 1.89
C VAL A 299 -13.46 -21.79 1.00
N SER A 300 -14.05 -22.81 0.36
CA SER A 300 -13.33 -23.74 -0.49
C SER A 300 -12.83 -23.03 -1.74
N GLN A 301 -13.71 -22.27 -2.40
CA GLN A 301 -13.37 -21.44 -3.57
C GLN A 301 -12.27 -20.44 -3.24
N VAL A 302 -12.34 -19.78 -2.07
CA VAL A 302 -11.29 -18.85 -1.63
C VAL A 302 -9.96 -19.59 -1.46
N LYS A 303 -9.93 -20.71 -0.74
CA LYS A 303 -8.71 -21.51 -0.54
C LYS A 303 -8.12 -21.98 -1.86
N GLU A 304 -8.93 -22.55 -2.75
CA GLU A 304 -8.50 -23.00 -4.08
C GLU A 304 -7.89 -21.85 -4.89
N SER A 305 -8.51 -20.66 -4.83
CA SER A 305 -7.99 -19.49 -5.54
C SER A 305 -6.65 -18.99 -4.99
N LEU A 306 -6.38 -19.13 -3.68
CA LEU A 306 -5.11 -18.73 -3.06
C LEU A 306 -3.96 -19.69 -3.41
N LEU A 307 -4.27 -20.92 -3.83
CA LEU A 307 -3.26 -21.89 -4.28
C LEU A 307 -2.74 -21.61 -5.70
N VAL A 308 -3.38 -20.70 -6.44
CA VAL A 308 -3.04 -20.38 -7.83
C VAL A 308 -2.23 -19.08 -7.88
N ASP A 309 -0.97 -19.18 -8.29
CA ASP A 309 -0.11 -18.01 -8.51
C ASP A 309 -0.74 -16.99 -9.45
N GLY A 310 -0.65 -15.71 -9.10
CA GLY A 310 -1.21 -14.62 -9.88
C GLY A 310 -2.75 -14.59 -9.97
N LYS A 311 -3.46 -15.37 -9.15
CA LYS A 311 -4.93 -15.29 -9.08
C LYS A 311 -5.40 -14.08 -8.29
N TRP A 312 -4.69 -13.75 -7.22
CA TRP A 312 -4.91 -12.57 -6.39
C TRP A 312 -3.84 -11.53 -6.67
N LYS A 313 -4.21 -10.26 -6.57
CA LYS A 313 -3.23 -9.18 -6.46
C LYS A 313 -2.38 -9.44 -5.20
N PRO A 314 -1.05 -9.21 -5.22
CA PRO A 314 -0.15 -9.79 -4.23
C PRO A 314 -0.55 -9.53 -2.77
N ASN A 315 -0.75 -8.26 -2.39
CA ASN A 315 -1.16 -7.89 -1.03
C ASN A 315 -2.59 -8.32 -0.68
N CYS A 316 -3.50 -8.42 -1.65
CA CYS A 316 -4.88 -8.86 -1.45
C CYS A 316 -4.96 -10.35 -1.07
N GLY A 317 -4.06 -11.17 -1.64
CA GLY A 317 -3.89 -12.57 -1.26
C GLY A 317 -3.45 -12.71 0.21
N LEU A 318 -2.57 -11.83 0.69
CA LEU A 318 -2.16 -11.79 2.10
C LEU A 318 -3.32 -11.41 3.03
N VAL A 319 -4.10 -10.39 2.65
CA VAL A 319 -5.26 -9.95 3.43
C VAL A 319 -6.29 -11.08 3.56
N MET A 320 -6.53 -11.81 2.47
CA MET A 320 -7.44 -12.96 2.49
C MET A 320 -6.89 -14.13 3.31
N LEU A 321 -5.59 -14.40 3.23
CA LEU A 321 -4.94 -15.40 4.07
C LEU A 321 -5.04 -15.05 5.57
N ASP A 322 -4.79 -13.79 5.94
CA ASP A 322 -4.98 -13.29 7.30
C ASP A 322 -6.44 -13.45 7.78
N PHE A 323 -7.43 -13.21 6.90
CA PHE A 323 -8.83 -13.48 7.20
C PHE A 323 -9.07 -14.97 7.52
N LEU A 324 -8.59 -15.88 6.67
CA LEU A 324 -8.75 -17.32 6.90
C LEU A 324 -8.13 -17.76 8.24
N VAL A 325 -6.95 -17.24 8.56
CA VAL A 325 -6.25 -17.54 9.83
C VAL A 325 -7.04 -17.02 11.03
N ARG A 326 -7.45 -15.75 11.04
CA ARG A 326 -8.17 -15.14 12.18
C ARG A 326 -9.54 -15.77 12.42
N HIS A 327 -10.21 -16.19 11.35
CA HIS A 327 -11.49 -16.87 11.44
C HIS A 327 -11.37 -18.39 11.67
N ARG A 328 -10.16 -18.92 11.89
CA ARG A 328 -9.87 -20.36 12.08
C ARG A 328 -10.34 -21.23 10.92
N LEU A 329 -10.36 -20.67 9.72
CA LEU A 329 -10.60 -21.37 8.47
C LEU A 329 -9.30 -21.96 7.92
N ALA A 330 -8.14 -21.42 8.31
CA ALA A 330 -6.81 -22.02 8.14
C ALA A 330 -6.15 -22.19 9.53
N ASP A 331 -5.63 -23.38 9.83
CA ASP A 331 -5.03 -23.70 11.12
C ASP A 331 -3.94 -24.78 11.01
N VAL A 332 -3.33 -25.13 12.14
CA VAL A 332 -2.27 -26.15 12.23
C VAL A 332 -2.73 -27.56 11.82
N GLN A 333 -4.03 -27.84 11.85
CA GLN A 333 -4.57 -29.16 11.47
C GLN A 333 -4.77 -29.27 9.96
N ASN A 334 -5.01 -28.15 9.27
CA ASN A 334 -5.32 -28.14 7.85
C ASN A 334 -4.25 -27.51 6.94
N ASP A 335 -3.20 -26.89 7.49
CA ASP A 335 -2.06 -26.35 6.73
C ASP A 335 -0.71 -26.79 7.30
N SER A 336 0.09 -27.43 6.45
CA SER A 336 1.43 -27.94 6.81
C SER A 336 2.46 -26.85 7.13
N HIS A 337 2.25 -25.60 6.70
CA HIS A 337 3.14 -24.47 6.92
C HIS A 337 2.53 -23.40 7.83
N PHE A 338 1.50 -23.74 8.62
CA PHE A 338 0.78 -22.76 9.45
C PHE A 338 1.70 -21.90 10.33
N THR A 339 2.75 -22.47 10.93
CA THR A 339 3.73 -21.71 11.72
C THR A 339 4.48 -20.67 10.89
N SER A 340 4.89 -21.02 9.67
CA SER A 340 5.53 -20.08 8.74
C SER A 340 4.53 -19.01 8.28
N ILE A 341 3.27 -19.38 7.99
CA ILE A 341 2.21 -18.44 7.63
C ILE A 341 2.04 -17.36 8.71
N MET A 342 1.96 -17.76 9.97
CA MET A 342 1.81 -16.83 11.10
C MET A 342 2.97 -15.84 11.22
N ARG A 343 4.20 -16.30 10.96
CA ARG A 343 5.41 -15.48 10.98
C ARG A 343 5.48 -14.54 9.77
N ASP A 344 5.21 -15.07 8.58
CA ASP A 344 5.57 -14.44 7.31
C ASP A 344 4.42 -13.61 6.70
N LEU A 345 3.25 -13.56 7.35
CA LEU A 345 2.19 -12.57 7.08
C LEU A 345 2.58 -11.14 7.49
N ARG A 346 3.63 -11.01 8.33
CA ARG A 346 4.10 -9.73 8.86
C ARG A 346 5.63 -9.67 8.92
N PRO A 347 6.34 -9.78 7.79
CA PRO A 347 7.78 -9.63 7.76
C PRO A 347 8.18 -8.23 8.24
N ASP A 348 9.36 -8.15 8.85
CA ASP A 348 9.95 -6.89 9.29
C ASP A 348 10.31 -6.01 8.08
N LEU A 349 10.00 -4.72 8.20
CA LEU A 349 10.32 -3.72 7.19
C LEU A 349 11.37 -2.74 7.75
N PRO A 350 12.32 -2.26 6.94
CA PRO A 350 13.42 -1.41 7.43
C PRO A 350 13.01 0.06 7.66
N PHE A 351 11.72 0.31 7.83
CA PHE A 351 11.15 1.64 7.94
C PHE A 351 10.63 1.85 9.36
N LYS A 352 11.18 2.85 10.05
CA LYS A 352 10.80 3.20 11.42
C LYS A 352 9.30 3.42 11.60
N PHE A 353 8.61 3.94 10.57
CA PHE A 353 7.16 4.05 10.58
C PHE A 353 6.47 2.68 10.63
N ALA A 354 6.92 1.69 9.87
CA ALA A 354 6.32 0.36 9.84
C ALA A 354 6.43 -0.39 11.18
N ASP A 355 7.47 -0.13 11.96
CA ASP A 355 7.61 -0.71 13.31
C ASP A 355 6.67 -0.03 14.33
N ARG A 356 6.48 1.28 14.18
CA ARG A 356 5.88 2.14 15.21
C ARG A 356 4.52 2.69 14.86
N TRP A 357 3.94 2.34 13.70
CA TRP A 357 2.64 2.86 13.27
C TRP A 357 1.50 2.52 14.25
N ASN A 358 1.64 1.43 15.01
CA ASN A 358 0.70 1.07 16.09
C ASN A 358 0.82 2.02 17.30
N GLU A 359 1.96 2.66 17.53
CA GLU A 359 2.13 3.71 18.56
C GLU A 359 1.39 5.00 18.15
N CYS A 360 1.21 5.23 16.85
CA CYS A 360 0.36 6.30 16.32
C CYS A 360 -1.13 6.11 16.68
N ARG A 361 -1.53 4.96 17.26
CA ARG A 361 -2.92 4.68 17.70
C ARG A 361 -3.34 5.47 18.95
N MET A 362 -2.41 6.10 19.67
CA MET A 362 -2.71 6.84 20.89
C MET A 362 -3.06 8.31 20.60
N GLY A 363 -3.98 8.52 19.66
CA GLY A 363 -4.72 9.77 19.51
C GLY A 363 -6.18 9.49 19.79
N ARG A 364 -6.58 9.62 21.07
CA ARG A 364 -7.99 9.80 21.41
C ARG A 364 -8.53 11.08 20.79
#